data_AF-A0AAD5MHB1-F1
#
_entry.id   AF-A0AAD5MHB1-F1
#
_cell.length_a   1.000
_cell.length_b   1.000
_cell.length_c   1.000
_cell.angle_alpha   90.00
_cell.angle_beta   90.00
_cell.angle_gamma   90.00
#
_symmetry.space_group_name_H-M   'P 1'
#
loop_
_entity.id
_entity.type
_entity.pdbx_description
1 polymer ?
#
loop_
_entity_poly.entity_id
_entity_poly.type
_entity_poly.pdbx_seq_one_letter_code
_entity_poly.pdbx_strand_id
1 'polypeptide(L)'
;MAIIQYAEIPRVEFTLNQYTHPTQLEWAIQRINFLSGATNTGKALKLALERGFSGARGGHIPRVAVVVTDGQSQDEVSEPAQLLRDAHVMLYAIGVTNLINVHQLHQITGNPVRVFTVESFDQLDKALADSLTWEMCRTEFRPGTPDIICGPDRIGVRASTKKPFDGFVFVMDHFHQEECRAGPEKFPDPKSIGITVPFNACNVHRYRSVSEDDFEFYTENIPIGKHWRQPKTKHLKMVID
;
A
#
# COMPACT_ATOMS: atom_id res chain seq x y z
N MET A 1 8.32 -19.37 3.27
CA MET A 1 7.16 -18.54 3.69
C MET A 1 7.46 -17.99 5.08
N ALA A 2 7.00 -16.79 5.42
CA ALA A 2 7.13 -16.21 6.76
C ALA A 2 5.74 -16.12 7.38
N ILE A 3 5.65 -16.26 8.70
CA ILE A 3 4.43 -15.99 9.47
C ILE A 3 4.75 -15.04 10.60
N ILE A 4 3.93 -13.99 10.68
CA ILE A 4 3.86 -13.09 11.82
C ILE A 4 2.46 -13.23 12.37
N GLN A 5 2.39 -13.56 13.65
CA GLN A 5 1.15 -13.56 14.41
C GLN A 5 1.02 -12.24 15.16
N TYR A 6 -0.18 -11.70 15.31
CA TYR A 6 -0.39 -10.49 16.07
C TYR A 6 -1.68 -10.48 16.90
N ALA A 7 -1.59 -9.76 18.01
CA ALA A 7 -2.69 -9.33 18.86
C ALA A 7 -2.21 -8.00 19.49
N GLU A 8 -2.00 -7.93 20.81
CA GLU A 8 -1.45 -6.74 21.49
C GLU A 8 0.00 -6.46 21.06
N ILE A 9 0.82 -7.51 21.02
CA ILE A 9 2.24 -7.46 20.67
C ILE A 9 2.48 -8.47 19.54
N PRO A 10 2.93 -8.03 18.34
CA PRO A 10 3.17 -8.94 17.23
C PRO A 10 4.44 -9.77 17.45
N ARG A 11 4.45 -10.99 16.91
CA ARG A 11 5.56 -11.94 17.01
C ARG A 11 5.85 -12.60 15.66
N VAL A 12 7.12 -12.69 15.30
CA VAL A 12 7.57 -13.54 14.18
C VAL A 12 7.53 -14.99 14.65
N GLU A 13 6.71 -15.82 14.03
CA GLU A 13 6.69 -17.26 14.28
C GLU A 13 7.82 -17.95 13.51
N PHE A 14 8.02 -17.54 12.25
CA PHE A 14 9.16 -17.97 11.42
C PHE A 14 9.36 -17.06 10.20
N THR A 15 10.60 -16.99 9.70
CA THR A 15 11.00 -16.16 8.54
C THR A 15 10.95 -16.91 7.21
N LEU A 16 11.07 -16.19 6.10
CA LEU A 16 10.89 -16.72 4.73
C LEU A 16 11.75 -17.95 4.40
N ASN A 17 12.94 -18.02 4.99
CA ASN A 17 13.98 -19.01 4.74
C ASN A 17 14.06 -20.14 5.79
N GLN A 18 13.20 -20.13 6.81
CA GLN A 18 13.28 -21.10 7.91
C GLN A 18 12.80 -22.50 7.52
N TYR A 19 11.71 -22.59 6.75
CA TYR A 19 11.15 -23.86 6.27
C TYR A 19 11.08 -23.88 4.75
N THR A 20 11.63 -24.95 4.16
CA THR A 20 11.73 -25.12 2.70
C THR A 20 10.82 -26.22 2.15
N HIS A 21 10.28 -27.08 3.02
CA HIS A 21 9.42 -28.21 2.64
C HIS A 21 7.98 -27.98 3.15
N PRO A 22 6.94 -28.27 2.34
CA PRO A 22 5.54 -28.07 2.72
C PRO A 22 5.14 -28.77 4.03
N THR A 23 5.61 -29.99 4.27
CA THR A 23 5.29 -30.76 5.48
C THR A 23 5.85 -30.14 6.76
N GLN A 24 7.05 -29.55 6.70
CA GLN A 24 7.64 -28.83 7.83
C GLN A 24 6.89 -27.52 8.11
N LEU A 25 6.45 -26.85 7.03
CA LEU A 25 5.68 -25.62 7.14
C LEU A 25 4.33 -25.87 7.81
N GLU A 26 3.59 -26.90 7.35
CA GLU A 26 2.31 -27.29 7.94
C GLU A 26 2.46 -27.67 9.42
N TRP A 27 3.49 -28.48 9.74
CA TRP A 27 3.83 -28.85 11.11
C TRP A 27 4.15 -27.65 12.01
N ALA A 28 4.80 -26.62 11.48
CA ALA A 28 5.13 -25.40 12.20
C ALA A 28 3.88 -24.54 12.43
N ILE A 29 3.01 -24.41 11.42
CA ILE A 29 1.75 -23.68 11.52
C ILE A 29 0.84 -24.27 12.60
N GLN A 30 0.68 -25.60 12.61
CA GLN A 30 -0.17 -26.31 13.57
C GLN A 30 0.27 -26.16 15.04
N ARG A 31 1.50 -25.70 15.29
CA ARG A 31 2.05 -25.47 16.64
C ARG A 31 2.06 -24.02 17.08
N ILE A 32 1.57 -23.11 16.24
CA ILE A 32 1.46 -21.71 16.62
C ILE A 32 0.45 -21.60 17.75
N ASN A 33 0.92 -21.15 18.91
CA ASN A 33 0.05 -20.84 20.05
C ASN A 33 -0.54 -19.45 19.86
N PHE A 34 -1.88 -19.35 19.97
CA PHE A 34 -2.59 -18.11 19.73
C PHE A 34 -2.23 -17.03 20.75
N LEU A 35 -1.98 -15.83 20.26
CA LEU A 35 -1.82 -14.62 21.08
C LEU A 35 -3.19 -14.10 21.51
N SER A 36 -3.22 -13.39 22.63
CA SER A 36 -4.41 -12.74 23.17
C SER A 36 -4.15 -11.25 23.42
N GLY A 37 -5.21 -10.44 23.44
CA GLY A 37 -5.15 -9.00 23.74
C GLY A 37 -5.86 -8.18 22.68
N ALA A 38 -5.44 -6.92 22.50
CA ALA A 38 -5.99 -6.05 21.45
C ALA A 38 -5.64 -6.55 20.03
N THR A 39 -6.14 -5.84 19.03
CA THR A 39 -5.81 -6.06 17.62
C THR A 39 -4.91 -4.92 17.13
N ASN A 40 -3.59 -5.05 17.27
CA ASN A 40 -2.62 -4.03 16.85
C ASN A 40 -2.01 -4.38 15.48
N THR A 41 -2.79 -4.22 14.42
CA THR A 41 -2.39 -4.53 13.03
C THR A 41 -1.27 -3.61 12.55
N GLY A 42 -1.27 -2.34 12.95
CA GLY A 42 -0.24 -1.37 12.60
C GLY A 42 1.15 -1.80 13.07
N LYS A 43 1.27 -2.23 14.33
CA LYS A 43 2.51 -2.82 14.88
C LYS A 43 2.93 -4.07 14.10
N ALA A 44 1.99 -4.94 13.72
CA ALA A 44 2.28 -6.14 12.95
C ALA A 44 2.87 -5.81 11.56
N LEU A 45 2.33 -4.80 10.88
CA LEU A 45 2.84 -4.31 9.61
C LEU A 45 4.26 -3.74 9.74
N LYS A 46 4.56 -3.00 10.82
CA LYS A 46 5.92 -2.55 11.13
C LYS A 46 6.88 -3.73 11.31
N LEU A 47 6.48 -4.74 12.08
CA LEU A 47 7.29 -5.95 12.27
C LEU A 47 7.49 -6.72 10.95
N ALA A 48 6.49 -6.74 10.07
CA ALA A 48 6.59 -7.35 8.75
C ALA A 48 7.62 -6.64 7.86
N LEU A 49 7.62 -5.30 7.88
CA LEU A 49 8.63 -4.50 7.19
C LEU A 49 10.04 -4.78 7.71
N GLU A 50 10.22 -4.84 9.02
CA GLU A 50 11.52 -5.02 9.66
C GLU A 50 12.07 -6.45 9.53
N ARG A 51 11.20 -7.46 9.67
CA ARG A 51 11.64 -8.85 9.84
C ARG A 51 10.91 -9.87 8.96
N GLY A 52 9.71 -9.54 8.48
CA GLY A 52 8.88 -10.47 7.70
C GLY A 52 9.53 -10.87 6.38
N PHE A 53 10.28 -9.96 5.76
CA PHE A 53 11.00 -10.19 4.51
C PHE A 53 12.49 -10.53 4.68
N SER A 54 12.93 -10.81 5.91
CA SER A 54 14.29 -11.31 6.17
C SER A 54 14.54 -12.62 5.43
N GLY A 55 15.64 -12.68 4.67
CA GLY A 55 15.97 -13.82 3.82
C GLY A 55 15.14 -13.91 2.54
N ALA A 56 14.40 -12.85 2.17
CA ALA A 56 13.78 -12.76 0.86
C ALA A 56 14.83 -12.89 -0.25
N ARG A 57 14.49 -13.63 -1.31
CA ARG A 57 15.34 -13.73 -2.49
C ARG A 57 15.52 -12.36 -3.11
N GLY A 58 16.74 -12.06 -3.56
CA GLY A 58 17.03 -10.84 -4.32
C GLY A 58 16.44 -10.87 -5.74
N GLY A 59 16.64 -9.77 -6.47
CA GLY A 59 16.15 -9.62 -7.84
C GLY A 59 14.71 -9.12 -7.91
N HIS A 60 14.08 -9.31 -9.07
CA HIS A 60 12.71 -8.85 -9.37
C HIS A 60 11.64 -9.86 -8.92
N ILE A 61 11.88 -10.56 -7.80
CA ILE A 61 10.89 -11.49 -7.24
C ILE A 61 9.82 -10.69 -6.51
N PRO A 62 8.53 -10.81 -6.88
CA PRO A 62 7.47 -10.11 -6.19
C PRO A 62 7.43 -10.48 -4.69
N ARG A 63 7.29 -9.46 -3.85
CA ARG A 63 7.08 -9.63 -2.41
C ARG A 63 5.60 -9.45 -2.14
N VAL A 64 4.99 -10.41 -1.46
CA VAL A 64 3.57 -10.39 -1.14
C VAL A 64 3.40 -10.60 0.36
N ALA A 65 2.49 -9.83 0.95
CA ALA A 65 2.00 -10.05 2.30
C ALA A 65 0.47 -10.09 2.28
N VAL A 66 -0.09 -11.11 2.94
CA VAL A 66 -1.52 -11.29 3.13
C VAL A 66 -1.82 -11.05 4.60
N VAL A 67 -2.61 -10.03 4.89
CA VAL A 67 -3.08 -9.71 6.24
C VAL A 67 -4.42 -10.40 6.44
N VAL A 68 -4.56 -11.20 7.49
CA VAL A 68 -5.83 -11.82 7.88
C VAL A 68 -6.21 -11.29 9.25
N THR A 69 -7.40 -10.69 9.36
CA THR A 69 -7.88 -10.07 10.60
C THR A 69 -9.36 -10.33 10.78
N ASP A 70 -9.80 -10.51 12.01
CA ASP A 70 -11.21 -10.72 12.37
C ASP A 70 -11.85 -9.51 13.07
N GLY A 71 -11.05 -8.48 13.36
CA GLY A 71 -11.51 -7.26 14.02
C GLY A 71 -10.84 -5.99 13.53
N GLN A 72 -11.38 -4.86 13.96
CA GLN A 72 -10.82 -3.53 13.77
C GLN A 72 -9.49 -3.36 14.55
N SER A 73 -8.52 -2.73 13.90
CA SER A 73 -7.25 -2.36 14.53
C SER A 73 -7.43 -1.25 15.58
N GLN A 74 -6.75 -1.39 16.71
CA GLN A 74 -6.69 -0.40 17.81
C GLN A 74 -5.52 0.58 17.67
N ASP A 75 -4.74 0.47 16.60
CA ASP A 75 -3.63 1.34 16.23
C ASP A 75 -3.71 1.77 14.76
N GLU A 76 -2.90 2.77 14.39
CA GLU A 76 -2.86 3.31 13.03
C GLU A 76 -2.25 2.33 12.03
N VAL A 77 -3.02 1.98 10.99
CA VAL A 77 -2.60 1.02 9.95
C VAL A 77 -2.06 1.69 8.69
N SER A 78 -2.46 2.95 8.42
CA SER A 78 -2.22 3.61 7.14
C SER A 78 -0.72 3.83 6.85
N GLU A 79 0.00 4.42 7.80
CA GLU A 79 1.43 4.70 7.65
C GLU A 79 2.28 3.41 7.52
N PRO A 80 2.18 2.40 8.41
CA PRO A 80 3.02 1.21 8.28
C PRO A 80 2.67 0.36 7.05
N ALA A 81 1.40 0.32 6.64
CA ALA A 81 1.02 -0.30 5.38
C ALA A 81 1.63 0.43 4.18
N GLN A 82 1.64 1.77 4.23
CA GLN A 82 2.24 2.57 3.18
C GLN A 82 3.75 2.31 3.04
N LEU A 83 4.48 2.20 4.15
CA LEU A 83 5.92 1.87 4.13
C LEU A 83 6.20 0.50 3.50
N LEU A 84 5.34 -0.49 3.72
CA LEU A 84 5.43 -1.79 3.04
C LEU A 84 5.22 -1.67 1.53
N ARG A 85 4.21 -0.90 1.10
CA ARG A 85 3.97 -0.64 -0.32
C ARG A 85 5.14 0.11 -0.97
N ASP A 86 5.70 1.10 -0.27
CA ASP A 86 6.92 1.80 -0.71
C ASP A 86 8.13 0.86 -0.83
N ALA A 87 8.21 -0.14 0.06
CA ALA A 87 9.19 -1.22 -0.01
C ALA A 87 8.87 -2.28 -1.10
N HIS A 88 7.93 -1.97 -2.00
CA HIS A 88 7.50 -2.80 -3.13
C HIS A 88 6.92 -4.14 -2.69
N VAL A 89 6.20 -4.14 -1.56
CA VAL A 89 5.42 -5.28 -1.07
C VAL A 89 3.97 -5.12 -1.51
N MET A 90 3.44 -6.12 -2.22
CA MET A 90 2.01 -6.20 -2.54
C MET A 90 1.24 -6.66 -1.32
N LEU A 91 0.28 -5.84 -0.87
CA LEU A 91 -0.56 -6.14 0.28
C LEU A 91 -1.95 -6.58 -0.14
N TYR A 92 -2.34 -7.74 0.38
CA TYR A 92 -3.71 -8.26 0.36
C TYR A 92 -4.27 -8.26 1.77
N ALA A 93 -5.57 -8.07 1.91
CA ALA A 93 -6.22 -8.12 3.21
C ALA A 93 -7.47 -9.01 3.14
N ILE A 94 -7.61 -9.89 4.12
CA ILE A 94 -8.76 -10.77 4.33
C ILE A 94 -9.39 -10.37 5.67
N GLY A 95 -10.57 -9.78 5.60
CA GLY A 95 -11.41 -9.51 6.77
C GLY A 95 -12.34 -10.69 7.04
N VAL A 96 -12.33 -11.20 8.26
CA VAL A 96 -13.23 -12.27 8.69
C VAL A 96 -14.25 -11.69 9.66
N THR A 97 -15.52 -12.08 9.54
CA THR A 97 -16.63 -11.57 10.36
C THR A 97 -17.04 -10.12 10.05
N ASN A 98 -18.10 -9.65 10.72
CA ASN A 98 -18.62 -8.29 10.62
C ASN A 98 -17.97 -7.31 11.62
N LEU A 99 -16.99 -7.73 12.41
CA LEU A 99 -16.29 -6.87 13.38
C LEU A 99 -15.09 -6.12 12.76
N ILE A 100 -14.77 -6.40 11.50
CA ILE A 100 -13.70 -5.74 10.77
C ILE A 100 -14.09 -4.32 10.35
N ASN A 101 -13.07 -3.51 10.09
CA ASN A 101 -13.24 -2.19 9.50
C ASN A 101 -12.72 -2.22 8.05
N VAL A 102 -13.62 -2.26 7.08
CA VAL A 102 -13.27 -2.33 5.64
C VAL A 102 -12.40 -1.15 5.21
N HIS A 103 -12.59 0.05 5.78
CA HIS A 103 -11.75 1.21 5.48
C HIS A 103 -10.29 0.96 5.91
N GLN A 104 -10.06 0.33 7.07
CA GLN A 104 -8.71 -0.06 7.47
C GLN A 104 -8.12 -1.11 6.51
N LEU A 105 -8.92 -2.07 6.01
CA LEU A 105 -8.44 -3.03 5.00
C LEU A 105 -8.04 -2.34 3.69
N HIS A 106 -8.79 -1.32 3.25
CA HIS A 106 -8.42 -0.49 2.11
C HIS A 106 -7.14 0.31 2.37
N GLN A 107 -6.96 0.87 3.56
CA GLN A 107 -5.71 1.56 3.93
C GLN A 107 -4.50 0.61 3.96
N ILE A 108 -4.71 -0.65 4.38
CA ILE A 108 -3.67 -1.68 4.37
C ILE A 108 -3.27 -2.03 2.95
N THR A 109 -4.24 -2.30 2.08
CA THR A 109 -3.95 -2.77 0.72
C THR A 109 -3.58 -1.65 -0.26
N GLY A 110 -4.07 -0.42 -0.05
CA GLY A 110 -3.97 0.69 -1.01
C GLY A 110 -4.75 0.46 -2.32
N ASN A 111 -5.44 -0.67 -2.45
CA ASN A 111 -6.24 -1.02 -3.63
C ASN A 111 -7.43 -1.88 -3.18
N PRO A 112 -8.68 -1.39 -3.31
CA PRO A 112 -9.88 -2.12 -2.90
C PRO A 112 -10.03 -3.52 -3.50
N VAL A 113 -9.51 -3.77 -4.70
CA VAL A 113 -9.57 -5.08 -5.38
C VAL A 113 -8.74 -6.15 -4.65
N ARG A 114 -7.78 -5.74 -3.80
CA ARG A 114 -6.97 -6.65 -2.98
C ARG A 114 -7.57 -6.92 -1.60
N VAL A 115 -8.80 -6.44 -1.35
CA VAL A 115 -9.56 -6.70 -0.12
C VAL A 115 -10.59 -7.79 -0.34
N PHE A 116 -10.55 -8.80 0.53
CA PHE A 116 -11.48 -9.91 0.55
C PHE A 116 -12.16 -9.91 1.92
N THR A 117 -13.46 -10.17 1.94
CA THR A 117 -14.22 -10.26 3.18
C THR A 117 -15.04 -11.54 3.19
N VAL A 118 -15.03 -12.23 4.32
CA VAL A 118 -15.82 -13.44 4.55
C VAL A 118 -16.61 -13.31 5.86
N GLU A 119 -17.76 -13.96 5.95
CA GLU A 119 -18.63 -13.83 7.12
C GLU A 119 -18.20 -14.72 8.29
N SER A 120 -17.49 -15.82 8.01
CA SER A 120 -17.00 -16.76 9.02
C SER A 120 -15.66 -17.39 8.61
N PHE A 121 -14.96 -17.96 9.58
CA PHE A 121 -13.70 -18.67 9.32
C PHE A 121 -13.86 -19.90 8.42
N ASP A 122 -15.05 -20.51 8.38
CA ASP A 122 -15.34 -21.67 7.51
C ASP A 122 -15.29 -21.32 6.02
N GLN A 123 -15.45 -20.04 5.68
CA GLN A 123 -15.36 -19.53 4.31
C GLN A 123 -13.91 -19.20 3.89
N LEU A 124 -12.92 -19.39 4.76
CA LEU A 124 -11.50 -19.38 4.39
C LEU A 124 -11.13 -20.71 3.69
N ASP A 125 -11.85 -20.99 2.61
CA ASP A 125 -11.81 -22.26 1.92
C ASP A 125 -10.78 -22.28 0.77
N LYS A 126 -10.73 -23.42 0.09
CA LYS A 126 -9.84 -23.59 -1.06
C LYS A 126 -10.18 -22.65 -2.21
N ALA A 127 -11.45 -22.30 -2.42
CA ALA A 127 -11.84 -21.42 -3.52
C ALA A 127 -11.29 -20.01 -3.30
N LEU A 128 -11.37 -19.48 -2.07
CA LEU A 128 -10.74 -18.21 -1.72
C LEU A 128 -9.21 -18.28 -1.88
N ALA A 129 -8.58 -19.36 -1.39
CA ALA A 129 -7.14 -19.54 -1.52
C ALA A 129 -6.68 -19.63 -2.99
N ASP A 130 -7.44 -20.33 -3.84
CA ASP A 130 -7.15 -20.45 -5.28
C ASP A 130 -7.32 -19.10 -5.99
N SER A 131 -8.37 -18.33 -5.66
CA SER A 131 -8.58 -16.98 -6.18
C SER A 131 -7.45 -16.03 -5.78
N LEU A 132 -7.06 -16.01 -4.51
CA LEU A 132 -5.94 -15.21 -4.03
C LEU A 132 -4.63 -15.61 -4.72
N THR A 133 -4.38 -16.91 -4.85
CA THR A 133 -3.19 -17.43 -5.53
C THR A 133 -3.15 -16.99 -6.99
N TRP A 134 -4.27 -17.08 -7.69
CA TRP A 134 -4.39 -16.65 -9.07
C TRP A 134 -4.09 -15.16 -9.24
N GLU A 135 -4.68 -14.32 -8.40
CA GLU A 135 -4.42 -12.88 -8.38
C GLU A 135 -2.96 -12.57 -8.07
N MET A 136 -2.38 -13.17 -7.02
CA MET A 136 -0.97 -12.97 -6.66
C MET A 136 0.01 -13.38 -7.76
N CYS A 137 -0.30 -14.44 -8.53
CA CYS A 137 0.56 -14.94 -9.60
C CYS A 137 0.42 -14.16 -10.91
N ARG A 138 -0.76 -13.61 -11.20
CA ARG A 138 -1.01 -12.81 -12.42
C ARG A 138 -0.75 -11.34 -12.25
N THR A 139 -0.78 -10.84 -11.01
CA THR A 139 -0.43 -9.46 -10.73
C THR A 139 1.04 -9.28 -11.07
N GLU A 140 1.31 -8.85 -12.30
CA GLU A 140 2.53 -8.15 -12.60
C GLU A 140 2.55 -6.96 -11.65
N PHE A 141 3.48 -6.95 -10.69
CA PHE A 141 3.84 -5.70 -10.05
C PHE A 141 4.34 -4.81 -11.19
N ARG A 142 3.44 -3.95 -11.70
CA ARG A 142 3.74 -2.97 -12.73
C ARG A 142 4.21 -1.73 -11.99
N PRO A 143 5.53 -1.53 -11.80
CA PRO A 143 6.04 -0.26 -11.32
C PRO A 143 5.51 0.84 -12.24
N GLY A 144 4.62 1.67 -11.69
CA GLY A 144 3.93 2.74 -12.42
C GLY A 144 2.40 2.78 -12.22
N THR A 145 1.76 1.74 -11.68
CA THR A 145 0.35 1.88 -11.28
C THR A 145 0.29 2.68 -9.98
N PRO A 146 -0.39 3.83 -9.94
CA PRO A 146 -0.50 4.61 -8.72
C PRO A 146 -1.36 3.91 -7.66
N ASP A 147 -0.92 3.94 -6.41
CA ASP A 147 -1.76 3.69 -5.24
C ASP A 147 -2.57 4.95 -4.90
N ILE A 148 -3.87 4.78 -4.66
CA ILE A 148 -4.74 5.86 -4.16
C ILE A 148 -4.76 5.79 -2.63
N ILE A 149 -4.45 6.91 -1.98
CA ILE A 149 -4.49 7.08 -0.53
C ILE A 149 -5.80 7.80 -0.19
N CYS A 150 -6.75 7.08 0.39
CA CYS A 150 -8.00 7.65 0.88
C CYS A 150 -7.92 7.88 2.39
N GLY A 151 -8.23 9.11 2.83
CA GLY A 151 -8.47 9.44 4.22
C GLY A 151 -9.79 10.20 4.40
N PRO A 152 -10.30 10.34 5.64
CA PRO A 152 -11.57 11.00 5.90
C PRO A 152 -11.59 12.49 5.50
N ASP A 153 -10.42 13.14 5.50
CA ASP A 153 -10.22 14.56 5.26
C ASP A 153 -9.25 14.86 4.10
N ARG A 154 -8.76 13.83 3.42
CA ARG A 154 -7.69 13.94 2.42
C ARG A 154 -7.77 12.87 1.35
N ILE A 155 -7.25 13.19 0.18
CA ILE A 155 -6.96 12.24 -0.89
C ILE A 155 -5.51 12.38 -1.30
N GLY A 156 -4.89 11.27 -1.64
CA GLY A 156 -3.56 11.30 -2.20
C GLY A 156 -3.37 10.22 -3.24
N VAL A 157 -2.28 10.36 -3.96
CA VAL A 157 -1.83 9.37 -4.91
C VAL A 157 -0.34 9.19 -4.73
N ARG A 158 0.11 7.95 -4.82
CA ARG A 158 1.52 7.60 -4.77
C ARG A 158 1.86 6.65 -5.89
N ALA A 159 3.00 6.82 -6.54
CA ALA A 159 3.46 5.96 -7.60
C ALA A 159 4.92 5.57 -7.38
N SER A 160 5.23 4.31 -7.70
CA SER A 160 6.61 3.82 -7.77
C SER A 160 7.14 3.96 -9.19
N THR A 161 8.32 4.56 -9.33
CA THR A 161 8.96 4.82 -10.62
C THR A 161 10.18 3.92 -10.82
N LYS A 162 10.42 3.49 -12.06
CA LYS A 162 11.59 2.65 -12.40
C LYS A 162 12.93 3.38 -12.19
N LYS A 163 12.95 4.70 -12.40
CA LYS A 163 14.13 5.57 -12.26
C LYS A 163 13.81 6.67 -11.25
N PRO A 164 14.79 7.12 -10.45
CA PRO A 164 14.62 8.26 -9.55
C PRO A 164 13.95 9.43 -10.29
N PHE A 165 12.91 9.97 -9.67
CA PHE A 165 12.20 11.14 -10.15
C PHE A 165 12.79 12.39 -9.50
N ASP A 166 13.08 13.38 -10.32
CA ASP A 166 13.61 14.68 -9.90
C ASP A 166 12.68 15.78 -10.43
N GLY A 167 11.75 16.19 -9.58
CA GLY A 167 10.68 17.10 -9.94
C GLY A 167 9.55 17.13 -8.93
N PHE A 168 8.41 17.70 -9.33
CA PHE A 168 7.24 17.88 -8.48
C PHE A 168 6.04 17.09 -8.99
N VAL A 169 5.28 16.54 -8.04
CA VAL A 169 3.89 16.07 -8.22
C VAL A 169 2.97 17.17 -7.68
N PHE A 170 1.95 17.57 -8.42
CA PHE A 170 1.09 18.69 -8.04
C PHE A 170 -0.33 18.56 -8.61
N VAL A 171 -1.28 19.24 -7.96
CA VAL A 171 -2.65 19.38 -8.46
C VAL A 171 -2.69 20.41 -9.59
N MET A 172 -3.41 20.09 -10.66
CA MET A 172 -3.68 20.96 -11.81
C MET A 172 -3.94 22.41 -11.42
N ASP A 173 -3.31 23.36 -12.09
CA ASP A 173 -3.48 24.81 -11.89
C ASP A 173 -3.12 25.36 -10.49
N HIS A 174 -2.68 24.50 -9.57
CA HIS A 174 -2.38 24.86 -8.18
C HIS A 174 -0.89 24.70 -7.83
N PHE A 175 0.01 24.62 -8.81
CA PHE A 175 1.47 24.46 -8.59
C PHE A 175 2.07 25.52 -7.65
N HIS A 176 1.52 26.74 -7.64
CA HIS A 176 2.03 27.83 -6.81
C HIS A 176 1.70 27.67 -5.32
N GLN A 177 0.75 26.80 -4.97
CA GLN A 177 0.35 26.51 -3.60
C GLN A 177 1.20 25.35 -3.06
N GLU A 178 1.86 25.54 -1.92
CA GLU A 178 2.80 24.56 -1.36
C GLU A 178 2.08 23.30 -0.85
N GLU A 179 0.86 23.47 -0.37
CA GLU A 179 -0.07 22.42 0.03
C GLU A 179 -0.56 21.57 -1.15
N CYS A 180 -0.46 22.09 -2.38
CA CYS A 180 -0.91 21.44 -3.61
C CYS A 180 0.25 20.89 -4.46
N ARG A 181 1.46 20.84 -3.89
CA ARG A 181 2.63 20.20 -4.50
C ARG A 181 3.44 19.37 -3.51
N ALA A 182 4.14 18.39 -4.05
CA ALA A 182 5.15 17.60 -3.37
C ALA A 182 6.38 17.49 -4.27
N GLY A 183 7.53 17.92 -3.77
CA GLY A 183 8.81 17.80 -4.45
C GLY A 183 9.76 16.80 -3.80
N PRO A 184 11.03 16.78 -4.22
CA PRO A 184 12.05 15.88 -3.69
C PRO A 184 12.20 15.96 -2.16
N GLU A 185 11.89 17.10 -1.56
CA GLU A 185 11.87 17.29 -0.10
C GLU A 185 10.84 16.43 0.63
N LYS A 186 9.78 15.98 -0.06
CA LYS A 186 8.72 15.11 0.47
C LYS A 186 8.85 13.66 0.01
N PHE A 187 9.92 13.29 -0.71
CA PHE A 187 10.16 11.94 -1.22
C PHE A 187 11.35 11.29 -0.49
N PRO A 188 11.13 10.54 0.61
CA PRO A 188 12.21 9.83 1.31
C PRO A 188 12.99 8.86 0.42
N ASP A 189 12.31 8.26 -0.57
CA ASP A 189 12.91 7.53 -1.69
C ASP A 189 12.54 8.25 -2.98
N PRO A 190 13.50 8.74 -3.80
CA PRO A 190 13.20 9.42 -5.05
C PRO A 190 12.54 8.52 -6.10
N LYS A 191 12.41 7.21 -5.85
CA LYS A 191 11.60 6.31 -6.68
C LYS A 191 10.15 6.22 -6.22
N SER A 192 9.81 6.67 -5.01
CA SER A 192 8.45 6.71 -4.47
C SER A 192 7.96 8.16 -4.43
N ILE A 193 7.11 8.51 -5.37
CA ILE A 193 6.59 9.88 -5.53
C ILE A 193 5.10 9.94 -5.28
N GLY A 194 4.59 11.07 -4.86
CA GLY A 194 3.16 11.21 -4.64
C GLY A 194 2.78 12.54 -4.04
N ILE A 195 1.49 12.76 -3.88
CA ILE A 195 0.94 13.92 -3.21
C ILE A 195 -0.27 13.50 -2.38
N THR A 196 -0.43 14.09 -1.21
CA THR A 196 -1.67 14.00 -0.42
C THR A 196 -2.17 15.41 -0.19
N VAL A 197 -3.40 15.68 -0.60
CA VAL A 197 -4.07 16.97 -0.47
C VAL A 197 -5.31 16.84 0.40
N PRO A 198 -5.58 17.79 1.31
CA PRO A 198 -6.80 17.79 2.09
C PRO A 198 -7.99 18.23 1.24
N PHE A 199 -9.20 17.76 1.55
CA PHE A 199 -10.41 18.06 0.77
C PHE A 199 -10.83 19.54 0.81
N ASN A 200 -10.31 20.31 1.76
CA ASN A 200 -10.57 21.74 1.90
C ASN A 200 -9.52 22.63 1.21
N ALA A 201 -8.59 22.05 0.44
CA ALA A 201 -7.56 22.78 -0.31
C ALA A 201 -7.52 22.34 -1.78
N CYS A 202 -6.71 23.04 -2.59
CA CYS A 202 -6.41 22.69 -3.98
C CYS A 202 -7.62 22.60 -4.93
N ASN A 203 -8.77 23.14 -4.51
CA ASN A 203 -10.03 23.11 -5.25
C ASN A 203 -10.42 21.71 -5.76
N VAL A 204 -10.14 20.66 -4.97
CA VAL A 204 -10.49 19.28 -5.28
C VAL A 204 -12.01 19.11 -5.10
N HIS A 205 -12.79 19.62 -6.03
CA HIS A 205 -14.22 19.38 -6.08
C HIS A 205 -14.47 17.91 -6.45
N ARG A 206 -15.45 17.27 -5.80
CA ARG A 206 -16.02 15.98 -6.25
C ARG A 206 -16.66 16.19 -7.61
N TYR A 207 -15.90 16.08 -8.69
CA TYR A 207 -16.48 15.67 -9.96
C TYR A 207 -16.69 14.15 -9.88
N ARG A 208 -17.74 13.68 -10.56
CA ARG A 208 -18.03 12.26 -10.71
C ARG A 208 -17.65 11.97 -12.14
N SER A 209 -16.43 11.51 -12.37
CA SER A 209 -15.98 11.09 -13.69
C SER A 209 -16.96 10.08 -14.30
N VAL A 210 -17.27 10.28 -15.59
CA VAL A 210 -18.16 9.42 -16.41
C VAL A 210 -17.32 8.46 -17.28
N SER A 211 -15.99 8.49 -17.16
CA SER A 211 -15.06 7.61 -17.88
C SER A 211 -14.27 6.72 -16.92
N GLU A 212 -14.13 5.44 -17.28
CA GLU A 212 -13.56 4.36 -16.44
C GLU A 212 -12.03 4.42 -16.22
N ASP A 213 -11.35 5.44 -16.76
CA ASP A 213 -9.89 5.61 -16.62
C ASP A 213 -9.57 6.70 -15.58
N ASP A 214 -9.50 6.29 -14.31
CA ASP A 214 -9.18 7.13 -13.15
C ASP A 214 -7.67 7.48 -13.07
N PHE A 215 -7.36 8.77 -12.88
CA PHE A 215 -6.02 9.39 -12.75
C PHE A 215 -5.13 9.38 -13.99
N GLU A 216 -5.07 10.53 -14.68
CA GLU A 216 -4.12 10.75 -15.76
C GLU A 216 -2.86 11.46 -15.26
N PHE A 217 -1.70 10.88 -15.57
CA PHE A 217 -0.39 11.48 -15.32
C PHE A 217 0.23 12.05 -16.60
N TYR A 218 0.42 13.37 -16.65
CA TYR A 218 1.13 14.03 -17.75
C TYR A 218 2.50 14.53 -17.31
N THR A 219 3.49 14.41 -18.20
CA THR A 219 4.76 15.12 -18.03
C THR A 219 4.74 16.43 -18.79
N GLU A 220 4.77 17.57 -18.09
CA GLU A 220 4.84 18.89 -18.72
C GLU A 220 6.10 19.66 -18.30
N ASN A 221 6.59 20.54 -19.18
CA ASN A 221 7.56 21.56 -18.81
C ASN A 221 6.77 22.82 -18.43
N ILE A 222 6.66 23.13 -17.13
CA ILE A 222 5.96 24.33 -16.68
C ILE A 222 6.89 25.54 -16.86
N PRO A 223 6.53 26.58 -17.62
CA PRO A 223 7.32 27.79 -17.69
C PRO A 223 7.24 28.54 -16.36
N ILE A 224 8.27 28.36 -15.51
CA ILE A 224 8.48 29.21 -14.35
C ILE A 224 8.91 30.59 -14.86
N GLY A 225 8.25 31.66 -14.39
CA GLY A 225 8.39 33.03 -14.91
C GLY A 225 9.83 33.49 -15.18
N LYS A 226 9.95 34.49 -16.08
CA LYS A 226 11.11 34.90 -16.90
C LYS A 226 12.54 35.01 -16.29
N HIS A 227 12.80 34.70 -15.02
CA HIS A 227 14.12 34.88 -14.39
C HIS A 227 14.73 33.64 -13.70
N TRP A 228 14.14 32.44 -13.83
CA TRP A 228 14.74 31.22 -13.28
C TRP A 228 14.91 30.14 -14.35
N ARG A 229 16.14 29.97 -14.88
CA ARG A 229 16.52 28.77 -15.63
C ARG A 229 16.94 27.69 -14.64
N GLN A 230 16.01 26.80 -14.30
CA GLN A 230 16.32 25.51 -13.65
C GLN A 230 16.47 24.43 -14.74
N PRO A 231 17.34 23.42 -14.55
CA PRO A 231 17.56 22.36 -15.54
C PRO A 231 16.28 21.55 -15.72
N LYS A 232 15.92 21.21 -16.96
CA LYS A 232 14.79 20.38 -17.42
C LYS A 232 14.15 19.48 -16.33
N THR A 233 13.32 20.06 -15.48
CA THR A 233 12.64 19.35 -14.39
C THR A 233 11.41 18.67 -14.97
N LYS A 234 11.19 17.39 -14.64
CA LYS A 234 9.99 16.67 -15.08
C LYS A 234 8.88 16.94 -14.08
N HIS A 235 7.75 17.46 -14.54
CA HIS A 235 6.59 17.68 -13.68
C HIS A 235 5.56 16.59 -13.93
N LEU A 236 5.04 15.95 -12.87
CA LEU A 236 3.96 14.97 -13.00
C LEU A 236 2.64 15.64 -12.61
N LYS A 237 1.77 15.76 -13.58
CA LYS A 237 0.48 16.44 -13.50
C LYS A 237 -0.59 15.40 -13.20
N MET A 238 -1.36 15.56 -12.12
CA MET A 238 -2.40 14.62 -11.72
C MET A 238 -3.77 15.24 -11.90
N VAL A 239 -4.59 14.65 -12.78
CA VAL A 239 -6.03 14.97 -12.88
C VAL A 239 -6.76 14.14 -11.83
N ILE A 240 -7.53 14.79 -10.97
CA ILE A 240 -8.54 14.14 -10.12
C ILE A 240 -9.90 14.59 -10.67
N ASP A 241 -10.53 13.77 -11.50
CA ASP A 241 -11.88 14.01 -12.05
C ASP A 241 -12.97 13.34 -11.19
#